data_AF-A0A929K3N6-F1
#
_entry.id   AF-A0A929K3N6-F1
#
_cell.length_a   1.000
_cell.length_b   1.000
_cell.length_c   1.000
_cell.angle_alpha   90.00
_cell.angle_beta   90.00
_cell.angle_gamma   90.00
#
_symmetry.space_group_name_H-M   'P 1'
#
loop_
_entity.id
_entity.type
_entity.pdbx_description
1 polymer ?
#
loop_
_entity_poly.entity_id
_entity_poly.type
_entity_poly.pdbx_seq_one_letter_code
_entity_poly.pdbx_strand_id
1 'polypeptide(L)'
;YPRSSYLRYLPAVYQEHLGSKEFLERFLSIFETVFYDLETEISQVFKHFDADTVPQEFLAWLASWLNLALEEEWPEEKKREFIQQASLLYKRKGTPDGIRKFIEIYTGKTPIILEHLRMVKPMILSGKGIFRLGINSILIQTPVRGFRLGDDSILGR
;
A
#
# COMPACT_ATOMS: atom_id res chain seq x y z
N TYR A 1 -15.10 -26.90 -28.17
CA TYR A 1 -15.64 -25.53 -28.31
C TYR A 1 -15.49 -25.10 -29.77
N PRO A 2 -16.51 -24.49 -30.41
CA PRO A 2 -16.41 -24.09 -31.81
C PRO A 2 -15.44 -22.91 -31.94
N ARG A 3 -14.48 -22.97 -32.86
CA ARG A 3 -13.60 -21.83 -33.17
C ARG A 3 -14.45 -20.73 -33.83
N SER A 4 -14.70 -19.64 -33.12
CA SER A 4 -15.28 -18.44 -33.72
C SER A 4 -14.17 -17.64 -34.41
N SER A 5 -14.02 -17.82 -35.71
CA SER A 5 -13.04 -17.04 -36.49
C SER A 5 -13.43 -15.57 -36.55
N TYR A 6 -12.43 -14.69 -36.57
CA TYR A 6 -12.54 -13.25 -36.76
C TYR A 6 -13.18 -12.87 -38.09
N LEU A 7 -13.24 -13.79 -39.07
CA LEU A 7 -13.98 -13.60 -40.31
C LEU A 7 -15.43 -13.12 -40.08
N ARG A 8 -16.06 -13.55 -38.97
CA ARG A 8 -17.42 -13.14 -38.57
C ARG A 8 -17.58 -11.63 -38.33
N TYR A 9 -16.48 -10.95 -37.99
CA TYR A 9 -16.48 -9.51 -37.72
C TYR A 9 -16.19 -8.69 -38.99
N LEU A 10 -15.87 -9.35 -40.11
CA LEU A 10 -15.67 -8.70 -41.40
C LEU A 10 -16.97 -8.62 -42.21
N PRO A 11 -17.13 -7.59 -43.06
CA PRO A 11 -18.29 -7.45 -43.94
C PRO A 11 -18.54 -8.69 -44.82
N ALA A 12 -19.81 -8.91 -45.18
CA ALA A 12 -20.25 -10.09 -45.93
C ALA A 12 -19.50 -10.30 -47.27
N VAL A 13 -19.08 -9.22 -47.94
CA VAL A 13 -18.34 -9.28 -49.22
C VAL A 13 -17.04 -10.11 -49.14
N TYR A 14 -16.45 -10.25 -47.95
CA TYR A 14 -15.25 -11.07 -47.72
C TYR A 14 -15.55 -12.55 -47.48
N GLN A 15 -16.83 -12.93 -47.38
CA GLN A 15 -17.29 -14.29 -47.06
C GLN A 15 -17.99 -14.99 -48.24
N GLU A 16 -18.33 -14.24 -49.30
CA GLU A 16 -19.14 -14.71 -50.43
C GLU A 16 -18.42 -15.73 -51.33
N HIS A 17 -17.11 -15.55 -51.55
CA HIS A 17 -16.31 -16.43 -52.40
C HIS A 17 -15.59 -17.51 -51.58
N LEU A 18 -15.88 -18.78 -51.88
CA LEU A 18 -15.38 -19.93 -51.10
C LEU A 18 -13.83 -19.96 -50.98
N GLY A 19 -13.11 -19.76 -52.08
CA GLY A 19 -11.64 -19.78 -52.09
C GLY A 19 -10.99 -18.62 -51.33
N SER A 20 -11.53 -17.40 -51.48
CA SER A 20 -11.06 -16.23 -50.75
C SER A 20 -11.36 -16.34 -49.25
N LYS A 21 -12.49 -16.93 -48.90
CA LYS A 21 -12.89 -17.19 -47.50
C LYS A 21 -11.92 -18.16 -46.82
N GLU A 22 -11.63 -19.31 -47.41
CA GLU A 22 -10.71 -20.30 -46.82
C GLU A 22 -9.29 -19.75 -46.61
N PHE A 23 -8.80 -18.97 -47.57
CA PHE A 23 -7.52 -18.27 -47.43
C PHE A 23 -7.56 -17.28 -46.26
N LEU A 24 -8.60 -16.44 -46.20
CA LEU A 24 -8.72 -15.40 -45.19
C LEU A 24 -8.92 -15.98 -43.78
N GLU A 25 -9.69 -17.08 -43.63
CA GLU A 25 -9.82 -17.81 -42.37
C GLU A 25 -8.45 -18.31 -41.87
N ARG A 26 -7.65 -18.94 -42.75
CA ARG A 26 -6.29 -19.39 -42.39
C ARG A 26 -5.35 -18.24 -42.07
N PHE A 27 -5.41 -17.15 -42.84
CA PHE A 27 -4.60 -15.96 -42.60
C PHE A 27 -4.93 -15.30 -41.26
N LEU A 28 -6.21 -15.10 -40.96
CA LEU A 28 -6.65 -14.51 -39.70
C LEU A 28 -6.36 -15.39 -38.50
N SER A 29 -6.37 -16.73 -38.65
CA SER A 29 -6.06 -17.66 -37.56
C SER A 29 -4.68 -17.42 -36.90
N ILE A 30 -3.71 -16.88 -37.65
CA ILE A 30 -2.40 -16.51 -37.13
C ILE A 30 -2.53 -15.37 -36.11
N PHE A 31 -3.26 -14.32 -36.47
CA PHE A 31 -3.50 -13.17 -35.60
C PHE A 31 -4.42 -13.55 -34.43
N GLU A 32 -5.46 -14.33 -34.67
CA GLU A 32 -6.36 -14.85 -33.64
C GLU A 32 -5.60 -15.56 -32.52
N THR A 33 -4.60 -16.37 -32.88
CA THR A 33 -3.77 -17.07 -31.88
C THR A 33 -2.99 -16.09 -31.01
N VAL A 34 -2.34 -15.11 -31.61
CA VAL A 34 -1.57 -14.09 -30.87
C VAL A 34 -2.47 -13.24 -29.97
N PHE A 35 -3.63 -12.80 -30.48
CA PHE A 35 -4.59 -12.02 -29.69
C PHE A 35 -5.22 -12.84 -28.57
N TYR A 36 -5.50 -14.12 -28.80
CA TYR A 36 -6.04 -14.99 -27.77
C TYR A 36 -5.09 -15.16 -26.58
N ASP A 37 -3.79 -15.31 -26.85
CA ASP A 37 -2.78 -15.40 -25.80
C ASP A 37 -2.71 -14.10 -24.98
N LEU A 38 -2.74 -12.94 -25.65
CA LEU A 38 -2.78 -11.63 -25.00
C LEU A 38 -4.06 -11.41 -24.19
N GLU A 39 -5.23 -11.75 -24.73
CA GLU A 39 -6.50 -11.67 -24.01
C GLU A 39 -6.50 -12.57 -22.77
N THR A 40 -5.88 -13.74 -22.88
CA THR A 40 -5.73 -14.67 -21.76
C THR A 40 -4.83 -14.08 -20.68
N GLU A 41 -3.71 -13.46 -21.06
CA GLU A 41 -2.81 -12.78 -20.13
C GLU A 41 -3.51 -11.61 -19.43
N ILE A 42 -4.17 -10.72 -20.20
CA ILE A 42 -4.93 -9.58 -19.69
C ILE A 42 -6.02 -10.05 -18.71
N SER A 43 -6.73 -11.12 -19.07
CA SER A 43 -7.79 -11.71 -18.23
C SER A 43 -7.25 -12.22 -16.89
N GLN A 44 -5.94 -12.47 -16.77
CA GLN A 44 -5.29 -12.95 -15.55
C GLN A 44 -4.55 -11.86 -14.76
N VAL A 45 -4.50 -10.62 -15.25
CA VAL A 45 -3.79 -9.50 -14.60
C VAL A 45 -4.21 -9.28 -13.15
N PHE A 46 -5.48 -9.59 -12.81
CA PHE A 46 -5.99 -9.45 -11.44
C PHE A 46 -5.15 -10.20 -10.39
N LYS A 47 -4.46 -11.28 -10.77
CA LYS A 47 -3.61 -12.08 -9.89
C LYS A 47 -2.40 -11.31 -9.34
N HIS A 48 -2.01 -10.21 -10.00
CA HIS A 48 -0.91 -9.36 -9.55
C HIS A 48 -1.31 -8.30 -8.52
N PHE A 49 -2.62 -8.12 -8.26
CA PHE A 49 -3.12 -7.13 -7.28
C PHE A 49 -3.47 -7.75 -5.93
N ASP A 50 -3.43 -9.08 -5.80
CA ASP A 50 -3.63 -9.78 -4.54
C ASP A 50 -2.27 -10.17 -3.95
N ALA A 51 -2.02 -9.73 -2.71
CA ALA A 51 -0.80 -9.99 -1.98
C ALA A 51 -0.59 -11.48 -1.66
N ASP A 52 -1.63 -12.33 -1.72
CA ASP A 52 -1.48 -13.78 -1.52
C ASP A 52 -1.10 -14.52 -2.79
N THR A 53 -1.51 -14.04 -3.97
CA THR A 53 -1.31 -14.75 -5.23
C THR A 53 -0.21 -14.17 -6.12
N VAL A 54 0.21 -12.93 -5.87
CA VAL A 54 1.21 -12.25 -6.69
C VAL A 54 2.57 -12.98 -6.61
N PRO A 55 3.30 -13.16 -7.71
CA PRO A 55 4.67 -13.67 -7.67
C PRO A 55 5.59 -12.82 -6.80
N GLN A 56 6.60 -13.43 -6.18
CA GLN A 56 7.48 -12.76 -5.21
C GLN A 56 8.18 -11.53 -5.81
N GLU A 57 8.60 -11.63 -7.07
CA GLU A 57 9.25 -10.56 -7.83
C GLU A 57 8.34 -9.34 -8.07
N PHE A 58 7.03 -9.52 -8.02
CA PHE A 58 6.04 -8.45 -8.19
C PHE A 58 5.60 -7.80 -6.86
N LEU A 59 6.02 -8.32 -5.70
CA LEU A 59 5.65 -7.75 -4.40
C LEU A 59 6.17 -6.32 -4.21
N ALA A 60 7.40 -6.05 -4.66
CA ALA A 60 7.97 -4.70 -4.60
C ALA A 60 7.20 -3.72 -5.50
N TRP A 61 6.81 -4.17 -6.68
CA TRP A 61 5.95 -3.40 -7.58
C TRP A 61 4.59 -3.11 -6.91
N LEU A 62 3.91 -4.11 -6.34
CA LEU A 62 2.62 -3.91 -5.67
C LEU A 62 2.74 -2.97 -4.46
N ALA A 63 3.80 -3.10 -3.66
CA ALA A 63 4.08 -2.21 -2.54
C ALA A 63 4.30 -0.75 -2.98
N SER A 64 4.93 -0.53 -4.14
CA SER A 64 5.12 0.83 -4.69
C SER A 64 3.80 1.54 -4.98
N TRP A 65 2.76 0.82 -5.41
CA TRP A 65 1.43 1.38 -5.64
C TRP A 65 0.77 1.84 -4.34
N LEU A 66 1.09 1.16 -3.24
CA LEU A 66 0.57 1.46 -1.92
C LEU A 66 1.45 2.46 -1.15
N ASN A 67 2.58 2.90 -1.72
CA ASN A 67 3.58 3.73 -1.04
C ASN A 67 4.10 3.09 0.27
N LEU A 68 4.34 1.77 0.22
CA LEU A 68 4.98 1.01 1.29
C LEU A 68 6.47 0.79 0.98
N ALA A 69 7.33 1.05 1.97
CA ALA A 69 8.74 0.68 1.92
C ALA A 69 8.90 -0.75 2.44
N LEU A 70 9.22 -1.68 1.55
CA LEU A 70 9.58 -3.05 1.91
C LEU A 70 11.10 -3.16 2.05
N GLU A 71 11.56 -3.79 3.11
CA GLU A 71 12.97 -4.16 3.23
C GLU A 71 13.26 -5.42 2.41
N GLU A 72 14.39 -5.41 1.70
CA GLU A 72 14.77 -6.51 0.81
C GLU A 72 14.98 -7.83 1.57
N GLU A 73 15.56 -7.74 2.77
CA GLU A 73 15.91 -8.85 3.66
C GLU A 73 14.70 -9.46 4.38
N TRP A 74 13.51 -8.87 4.28
CA TRP A 74 12.33 -9.42 4.94
C TRP A 74 11.90 -10.76 4.31
N PRO A 75 11.47 -11.73 5.15
CA PRO A 75 10.76 -12.91 4.68
C PRO A 75 9.58 -12.53 3.80
N GLU A 76 9.27 -13.38 2.83
CA GLU A 76 8.18 -13.14 1.88
C GLU A 76 6.84 -12.98 2.58
N GLU A 77 6.58 -13.83 3.58
CA GLU A 77 5.35 -13.81 4.37
C GLU A 77 5.16 -12.46 5.06
N LYS A 78 6.25 -11.88 5.57
CA LYS A 78 6.22 -10.55 6.21
C LYS A 78 5.93 -9.44 5.20
N LYS A 79 6.49 -9.52 3.98
CA LYS A 79 6.19 -8.58 2.90
C LYS A 79 4.72 -8.65 2.51
N ARG A 80 4.17 -9.86 2.36
CA ARG A 80 2.74 -10.09 2.05
C ARG A 80 1.82 -9.58 3.15
N GLU A 81 2.11 -9.91 4.41
CA GLU A 81 1.35 -9.41 5.57
C GLU A 81 1.32 -7.87 5.59
N PHE A 82 2.46 -7.22 5.37
CA PHE A 82 2.53 -5.76 5.42
C PHE A 82 1.72 -5.09 4.31
N ILE A 83 1.75 -5.65 3.09
CA ILE A 83 0.90 -5.21 1.97
C ILE A 83 -0.59 -5.37 2.31
N GLN A 84 -1.00 -6.51 2.87
CA GLN A 84 -2.40 -6.74 3.26
C GLN A 84 -2.87 -5.74 4.33
N GLN A 85 -2.01 -5.44 5.31
CA GLN A 85 -2.32 -4.51 6.39
C GLN A 85 -2.28 -3.04 5.95
N ALA A 86 -1.77 -2.72 4.76
CA ALA A 86 -1.60 -1.35 4.26
C ALA A 86 -2.89 -0.53 4.40
N SER A 87 -4.02 -1.06 3.92
CA SER A 87 -5.30 -0.36 3.92
C SER A 87 -5.76 0.01 5.35
N LEU A 88 -5.59 -0.89 6.31
CA LEU A 88 -5.96 -0.68 7.70
C LEU A 88 -5.03 0.32 8.38
N LEU A 89 -3.72 0.23 8.11
CA LEU A 89 -2.71 1.14 8.62
C LEU A 89 -2.97 2.57 8.13
N TYR A 90 -3.30 2.75 6.85
CA TYR A 90 -3.63 4.08 6.30
C TYR A 90 -4.91 4.65 6.88
N LYS A 91 -5.94 3.82 7.12
CA LYS A 91 -7.18 4.27 7.79
C LYS A 91 -6.94 4.77 9.23
N ARG A 92 -5.93 4.22 9.91
CA ARG A 92 -5.58 4.56 11.30
C ARG A 92 -4.34 5.46 11.39
N LYS A 93 -3.91 6.06 10.27
CA LYS A 93 -2.71 6.87 10.23
C LYS A 93 -2.82 8.03 11.23
N GLY A 94 -1.78 8.21 12.05
CA GLY A 94 -1.71 9.26 13.06
C GLY A 94 -2.41 8.93 14.37
N THR A 95 -3.03 7.75 14.53
CA THR A 95 -3.51 7.29 15.84
C THR A 95 -2.42 6.52 16.58
N PRO A 96 -2.44 6.49 17.93
CA PRO A 96 -1.49 5.68 18.70
C PRO A 96 -1.52 4.20 18.31
N ASP A 97 -2.69 3.65 18.02
CA ASP A 97 -2.84 2.25 17.60
C ASP A 97 -2.26 2.01 16.21
N GLY A 98 -2.46 2.94 15.27
CA GLY A 98 -1.88 2.86 13.93
C GLY A 98 -0.35 2.90 13.98
N ILE A 99 0.22 3.83 14.74
CA ILE A 99 1.68 3.94 14.94
C ILE A 99 2.22 2.67 15.62
N ARG A 100 1.54 2.18 16.66
CA ARG A 100 1.93 0.94 17.36
C ARG A 100 1.97 -0.24 16.40
N LYS A 101 0.90 -0.45 15.63
CA LYS A 101 0.79 -1.59 14.71
C LYS A 101 1.82 -1.50 13.58
N PHE A 102 2.06 -0.31 13.05
CA PHE A 102 3.08 -0.07 12.02
C PHE A 102 4.48 -0.47 12.51
N ILE A 103 4.88 0.02 13.70
CA ILE A 103 6.18 -0.29 14.29
C ILE A 103 6.28 -1.77 14.65
N GLU A 104 5.20 -2.38 15.13
CA GLU A 104 5.15 -3.80 15.45
C GLU A 104 5.38 -4.67 14.21
N ILE A 105 4.72 -4.38 13.08
CA ILE A 105 4.96 -5.10 11.83
C ILE A 105 6.40 -4.87 11.35
N TYR A 106 6.88 -3.63 11.39
CA TYR A 106 8.22 -3.30 10.89
C TYR A 106 9.32 -3.97 11.73
N THR A 107 9.24 -3.90 13.06
CA THR A 107 10.31 -4.35 13.99
C THR A 107 10.09 -5.74 14.59
N GLY A 108 8.88 -6.30 14.49
CA GLY A 108 8.47 -7.52 15.20
C GLY A 108 8.29 -7.34 16.71
N LYS A 109 8.32 -6.11 17.22
CA LYS A 109 8.21 -5.80 18.66
C LYS A 109 7.08 -4.82 18.92
N THR A 110 6.28 -5.06 19.96
CA THR A 110 5.23 -4.13 20.36
C THR A 110 5.83 -2.91 21.07
N PRO A 111 5.70 -1.68 20.51
CA PRO A 111 6.26 -0.50 21.15
C PRO A 111 5.38 0.06 22.28
N ILE A 112 6.01 0.73 23.24
CA ILE A 112 5.33 1.56 24.23
C ILE A 112 5.38 3.01 23.74
N ILE A 113 4.21 3.62 23.53
CA ILE A 113 4.10 5.00 23.04
C ILE A 113 3.80 5.92 24.22
N LEU A 114 4.70 6.86 24.50
CA LEU A 114 4.56 7.86 25.56
C LEU A 114 4.41 9.26 24.97
N GLU A 115 3.23 9.86 25.12
CA GLU A 115 2.96 11.23 24.69
C GLU A 115 3.11 12.20 25.87
N HIS A 116 4.18 13.02 25.85
CA HIS A 116 4.53 13.91 26.95
C HIS A 116 3.43 14.95 27.27
N LEU A 117 2.72 15.44 26.24
CA LEU A 117 1.65 16.43 26.43
C LEU A 117 0.47 15.89 27.25
N ARG A 118 0.24 14.57 27.28
CA ARG A 118 -0.77 13.96 28.15
C ARG A 118 -0.34 13.90 29.61
N MET A 119 0.96 14.02 29.89
CA MET A 119 1.54 13.96 31.23
C MET A 119 1.70 15.35 31.87
N VAL A 120 1.69 16.42 31.08
CA VAL A 120 1.81 17.79 31.60
C VAL A 120 0.43 18.38 31.87
N LYS A 121 0.21 18.89 33.10
CA LYS A 121 -0.93 19.78 33.37
C LYS A 121 -0.59 21.15 32.79
N PRO A 122 -1.29 21.62 31.73
CA PRO A 122 -0.98 22.94 31.17
C PRO A 122 -1.30 24.02 32.21
N MET A 123 -0.38 24.98 32.39
CA MET A 123 -0.66 26.17 33.17
C MET A 123 -1.36 27.18 32.27
N ILE A 124 -2.60 27.51 32.64
CA ILE A 124 -3.45 28.41 31.88
C ILE A 124 -3.22 29.82 32.42
N LEU A 125 -2.60 30.68 31.61
CA LEU A 125 -2.37 32.08 31.96
C LEU A 125 -3.59 32.93 31.54
N SER A 126 -4.75 32.62 32.11
CA SER A 126 -5.96 33.42 31.92
C SER A 126 -6.83 33.29 33.17
N GLY A 127 -7.07 34.40 33.86
CA GLY A 127 -7.94 34.43 35.03
C GLY A 127 -9.35 33.97 34.66
N LYS A 128 -9.96 33.11 35.50
CA LYS A 128 -11.35 32.61 35.47
C LYS A 128 -12.18 33.10 34.25
N GLY A 129 -11.97 32.52 33.07
CA GLY A 129 -12.61 32.98 31.83
C GLY A 129 -12.50 31.99 30.66
N ILE A 130 -13.46 32.06 29.74
CA ILE A 130 -13.68 31.16 28.60
C ILE A 130 -12.50 31.21 27.61
N PHE A 131 -12.02 30.04 27.18
CA PHE A 131 -10.95 29.90 26.19
C PHE A 131 -11.35 30.38 24.80
N ARG A 132 -10.56 31.30 24.22
CA ARG A 132 -10.57 31.63 22.79
C ARG A 132 -9.18 31.38 22.20
N LEU A 133 -9.13 30.63 21.09
CA LEU A 133 -7.88 30.32 20.39
C LEU A 133 -7.19 31.62 19.95
N GLY A 134 -5.90 31.78 20.26
CA GLY A 134 -5.09 32.94 19.84
C GLY A 134 -5.02 34.11 20.84
N ILE A 135 -5.76 34.08 21.96
CA ILE A 135 -5.76 35.18 22.97
C ILE A 135 -5.18 34.73 24.32
N ASN A 136 -5.15 33.42 24.60
CA ASN A 136 -4.58 32.87 25.83
C ASN A 136 -3.38 31.98 25.50
N SER A 137 -2.17 32.43 25.85
CA SER A 137 -0.95 31.62 25.78
C SER A 137 -1.02 30.48 26.81
N ILE A 138 -0.82 29.26 26.35
CA ILE A 138 -0.67 28.10 27.22
C ILE A 138 0.80 27.99 27.57
N LEU A 139 1.15 28.14 28.85
CA LEU A 139 2.48 27.80 29.33
C LEU A 139 2.52 26.32 29.67
N ILE A 140 3.21 25.56 28.84
CA ILE A 140 3.51 24.16 29.09
C ILE A 140 4.86 24.12 29.78
N GLN A 141 4.92 23.53 30.98
CA GLN A 141 6.19 23.28 31.64
C GLN A 141 6.99 22.33 30.72
N THR A 142 8.04 22.83 30.09
CA THR A 142 8.97 21.97 29.37
C THR A 142 9.68 21.08 30.39
N PRO A 143 9.80 19.75 30.17
CA PRO A 143 10.74 18.97 30.95
C PRO A 143 12.12 19.60 30.75
N VAL A 144 12.92 19.64 31.82
CA VAL A 144 14.24 20.26 31.85
C VAL A 144 15.08 19.65 30.72
N ARG A 145 15.20 20.33 29.59
CA ARG A 145 16.18 20.04 28.55
C ARG A 145 17.46 20.76 28.95
N GLY A 146 18.20 20.15 29.86
CA GLY A 146 19.46 20.67 30.35
C GLY A 146 20.04 19.76 31.42
N PHE A 147 21.35 19.51 31.33
CA PHE A 147 22.14 18.83 32.33
C PHE A 147 22.12 19.66 33.62
N ARG A 148 21.75 19.08 34.77
CA ARG A 148 22.01 19.70 36.06
C ARG A 148 23.37 19.23 36.55
N LEU A 149 24.21 20.17 36.98
CA LEU A 149 25.48 19.85 37.64
C LEU A 149 25.14 19.11 38.95
N GLY A 150 25.39 17.79 38.96
CA GLY A 150 25.03 16.88 40.07
C GLY A 150 24.19 15.66 39.68
N ASP A 151 23.73 15.54 38.43
CA ASP A 151 23.05 14.35 37.95
C ASP A 151 24.05 13.36 37.32
N ASP A 152 24.17 12.15 37.90
CA ASP A 152 24.98 11.07 37.34
C ASP A 152 24.33 10.51 36.07
N SER A 153 25.06 10.58 34.96
CA SER A 153 24.64 10.04 33.68
C SER A 153 25.12 8.59 33.53
N ILE A 154 24.23 7.63 33.73
CA ILE A 154 24.50 6.24 33.32
C ILE A 154 24.14 6.11 31.84
N LEU A 155 25.15 6.18 30.99
CA LEU A 155 25.10 5.58 29.66
C LEU A 155 25.36 4.08 29.83
N GLY A 156 24.33 3.27 29.60
CA GLY A 156 24.42 1.81 29.70
C GLY A 156 25.45 1.22 28.74
N ARG A 157 25.93 0.03 29.11
CA ARG A 157 26.46 -0.96 28.15
C ARG A 157 25.30 -1.67 27.46
#